data_AF-A0A135HTN7-F1
#
_entry.id   AF-A0A135HTN7-F1
#
_cell.length_a   1.000
_cell.length_b   1.000
_cell.length_c   1.000
_cell.angle_alpha   90.00
_cell.angle_beta   90.00
_cell.angle_gamma   90.00
#
_symmetry.space_group_name_H-M   'P 1'
#
loop_
_entity.id
_entity.type
_entity.pdbx_description
1 polymer ?
#
loop_
_entity_poly.entity_id
_entity_poly.type
_entity_poly.pdbx_seq_one_letter_code
_entity_poly.pdbx_strand_id
1 'polypeptide(L)' 'MSIVNNERTKLLANALDRASTACFTVGIATPVAGYLYNVDNIDNTISHARLMLGLVGWLMASAVLHYLGTRVLKGLR' A
#
# COMPACT_ATOMS: atom_id res chain seq x y z
N MET A 1 7.75 -29.78 -6.17
CA MET A 1 7.31 -28.81 -5.13
C MET A 1 6.05 -29.41 -4.48
N SER A 2 5.89 -29.36 -3.15
CA SER A 2 4.67 -29.92 -2.53
C SER A 2 3.50 -28.96 -2.70
N ILE A 3 2.27 -29.50 -2.77
CA ILE A 3 1.03 -28.71 -2.84
C ILE A 3 0.99 -27.69 -1.69
N VAL A 4 1.40 -28.12 -0.48
CA VAL A 4 1.45 -27.26 0.71
C VAL A 4 2.39 -26.06 0.52
N ASN A 5 3.54 -26.25 -0.13
CA ASN A 5 4.47 -25.16 -0.38
C ASN A 5 3.90 -24.14 -1.37
N ASN A 6 3.19 -24.60 -2.41
CA ASN A 6 2.54 -23.70 -3.36
C ASN A 6 1.43 -22.87 -2.69
N GLU A 7 0.59 -23.48 -1.84
CA GLU A 7 -0.45 -22.76 -1.11
C GLU A 7 0.12 -21.74 -0.13
N ARG A 8 1.23 -22.06 0.55
CA ARG A 8 1.95 -21.09 1.39
C ARG A 8 2.49 -19.91 0.60
N THR A 9 3.06 -20.15 -0.59
CA THR A 9 3.53 -19.09 -1.48
C THR A 9 2.39 -18.18 -1.95
N LYS A 10 1.23 -18.76 -2.32
CA LYS A 10 0.05 -17.99 -2.69
C LYS A 10 -0.49 -17.15 -1.53
N LEU A 11 -0.58 -17.73 -0.33
CA LEU A 11 -1.01 -17.01 0.87
C LEU A 11 -0.10 -15.82 1.18
N LEU A 12 1.22 -16.00 1.08
CA LEU A 12 2.18 -14.91 1.27
C LEU A 12 2.02 -13.81 0.22
N ALA A 13 1.92 -14.17 -1.06
CA ALA A 13 1.73 -13.19 -2.13
C ALA A 13 0.43 -12.39 -1.93
N ASN A 14 -0.66 -13.06 -1.55
CA ASN A 14 -1.93 -12.43 -1.27
C ASN A 14 -1.87 -11.51 -0.04
N ALA A 15 -1.12 -11.90 1.00
CA ALA A 15 -0.92 -11.05 2.17
C ALA A 15 -0.15 -9.75 1.81
N LEU A 16 0.89 -9.86 0.98
CA LEU A 16 1.66 -8.71 0.49
C LEU A 16 0.79 -7.77 -0.37
N ASP A 17 -0.04 -8.32 -1.24
CA ASP A 17 -0.93 -7.53 -2.10
C ASP A 17 -2.04 -6.83 -1.30
N ARG A 18 -2.63 -7.51 -0.31
CA ARG A 18 -3.58 -6.89 0.63
C ARG A 18 -2.93 -5.78 1.46
N ALA A 19 -1.70 -5.99 1.93
CA ALA A 19 -0.95 -4.96 2.64
C ALA A 19 -0.68 -3.75 1.74
N SER A 20 -0.27 -3.97 0.49
CA SER A 20 -0.10 -2.90 -0.51
C SER A 20 -1.39 -2.09 -0.70
N THR A 21 -2.52 -2.78 -0.88
CA THR A 21 -3.82 -2.13 -1.05
C THR A 21 -4.20 -1.32 0.19
N ALA A 22 -3.96 -1.85 1.39
CA ALA A 22 -4.20 -1.12 2.63
C ALA A 22 -3.31 0.12 2.77
N CYS A 23 -2.04 0.04 2.38
CA CYS A 23 -1.13 1.20 2.34
C CYS A 23 -1.66 2.28 1.40
N PHE A 24 -2.18 1.91 0.23
CA PHE A 24 -2.77 2.88 -0.70
C PHE A 24 -4.05 3.51 -0.13
N THR A 25 -4.99 2.70 0.36
CA THR A 25 -6.28 3.23 0.84
C THR A 25 -6.12 4.09 2.09
N VAL A 26 -5.40 3.59 3.10
CA VAL A 26 -5.20 4.31 4.37
C VAL A 26 -4.20 5.44 4.24
N GLY A 27 -3.10 5.22 3.52
CA GLY A 27 -1.98 6.15 3.44
C GLY A 27 -2.11 7.21 2.35
N ILE A 28 -2.96 7.00 1.35
CA ILE A 28 -3.15 7.94 0.22
C ILE A 28 -4.60 8.36 0.08
N ALA A 29 -5.51 7.42 -0.19
CA ALA A 29 -6.89 7.77 -0.53
C ALA A 29 -7.57 8.53 0.62
N THR A 30 -7.40 8.08 1.86
CA THR A 30 -7.98 8.74 3.04
C THR A 30 -7.44 10.16 3.28
N PRO A 31 -6.12 10.40 3.35
CA PRO A 31 -5.59 11.76 3.49
C PRO A 31 -5.95 12.69 2.34
N VAL A 32 -5.96 12.18 1.09
CA VAL A 32 -6.34 12.98 -0.08
C VAL A 32 -7.81 13.37 0.01
N ALA A 33 -8.71 12.44 0.36
CA ALA A 33 -10.12 12.77 0.58
C ALA A 33 -10.29 13.78 1.72
N GLY A 34 -9.59 13.59 2.85
CA GLY A 34 -9.60 14.51 3.98
C GLY A 34 -9.18 15.93 3.59
N TYR A 35 -8.12 16.06 2.78
CA TYR A 35 -7.65 17.34 2.25
C TYR A 35 -8.64 17.96 1.26
N LEU A 36 -9.18 17.19 0.30
CA LEU A 36 -10.11 17.68 -0.72
C LEU A 36 -11.44 18.15 -0.15
N TYR A 37 -11.97 17.45 0.85
CA TYR A 37 -13.22 17.83 1.53
C TYR A 37 -12.99 18.76 2.73
N ASN A 38 -11.74 19.18 2.93
CA ASN A 38 -11.28 19.97 4.06
C ASN A 38 -11.82 19.50 5.41
N VAL A 39 -11.77 18.18 5.63
CA VAL A 39 -12.18 17.56 6.89
C VAL A 39 -11.28 18.10 7.99
N ASP A 40 -11.88 18.64 9.05
CA ASP A 40 -11.16 19.17 10.23
C ASP A 40 -10.13 20.27 9.91
N ASN A 41 -10.35 21.07 8.86
CA ASN A 41 -9.42 22.13 8.43
C ASN A 41 -7.98 21.63 8.19
N ILE A 42 -7.86 20.41 7.64
CA ILE A 42 -6.58 19.75 7.35
C ILE A 42 -5.69 20.61 6.43
N ASP A 43 -6.29 21.39 5.52
CA ASP A 43 -5.57 22.27 4.59
C ASP A 43 -4.72 23.34 5.30
N ASN A 44 -5.20 23.84 6.44
CA ASN A 44 -4.53 24.84 7.26
C ASN A 44 -3.67 24.23 8.38
N THR A 45 -3.92 22.97 8.73
CA THR A 45 -3.24 22.28 9.85
C THR A 45 -1.96 21.58 9.42
N ILE A 46 -1.91 21.07 8.18
CA ILE A 46 -0.77 20.30 7.66
C ILE A 46 -0.15 21.03 6.49
N SER A 47 1.16 21.32 6.57
CA SER A 47 1.92 21.85 5.44
C SER A 47 1.83 20.93 4.22
N HIS A 48 1.59 21.51 3.04
CA HIS A 48 1.52 20.78 1.77
C HIS A 48 2.75 19.89 1.53
N ALA A 49 3.94 20.34 1.91
CA ALA A 49 5.16 19.56 1.77
C ALA A 49 5.13 18.27 2.63
N ARG A 50 4.62 18.36 3.86
CA ARG A 50 4.48 17.21 4.76
C ARG A 50 3.44 16.22 4.23
N LEU A 51 2.31 16.73 3.70
CA LEU A 51 1.30 15.90 3.05
C LEU A 51 1.90 15.15 1.86
N MET A 52 2.57 15.86 0.94
CA MET A 52 3.18 15.26 -0.25
C MET A 52 4.24 14.21 0.10
N LEU A 53 5.12 14.48 1.08
CA LEU A 53 6.10 13.50 1.56
C LEU A 53 5.43 12.23 2.10
N GLY A 54 4.33 12.39 2.86
CA GLY A 54 3.52 11.27 3.34
C GLY A 54 2.95 10.45 2.19
N LEU A 55 2.27 11.10 1.23
CA LEU A 55 1.66 10.44 0.08
C LEU A 55 2.70 9.67 -0.76
N VAL A 56 3.85 10.29 -1.04
CA VAL A 56 4.94 9.63 -1.78
C VAL A 56 5.50 8.44 -0.99
N GLY A 57 5.72 8.59 0.31
CA GLY A 57 6.20 7.50 1.16
C GLY A 57 5.26 6.29 1.17
N TRP A 58 3.96 6.53 1.33
CA TRP A 58 2.94 5.47 1.28
C TRP A 58 2.80 4.85 -0.11
N LEU A 59 2.93 5.64 -1.17
CA LEU A 59 2.87 5.14 -2.55
C LEU A 59 4.05 4.22 -2.84
N MET A 60 5.25 4.61 -2.43
CA MET A 60 6.45 3.79 -2.55
C MET A 60 6.32 2.49 -1.76
N ALA A 61 5.80 2.55 -0.53
CA ALA A 61 5.56 1.35 0.28
C ALA A 61 4.55 0.40 -0.39
N SER A 62 3.44 0.93 -0.91
CA SER A 62 2.44 0.18 -1.68
C SER A 62 3.07 -0.48 -2.92
N ALA A 63 3.81 0.28 -3.73
CA ALA A 63 4.47 -0.23 -4.93
C ALA A 63 5.48 -1.35 -4.62
N VAL A 64 6.29 -1.19 -3.55
CA VAL A 64 7.25 -2.21 -3.10
C VAL A 64 6.53 -3.47 -2.66
N LEU A 65 5.48 -3.37 -1.85
CA LEU A 65 4.71 -4.51 -1.37
C LEU A 65 4.03 -5.28 -2.52
N HIS A 66 3.44 -4.56 -3.47
CA HIS A 66 2.85 -5.16 -4.66
C HIS A 66 3.91 -5.87 -5.51
N TYR A 67 5.06 -5.22 -5.73
CA TYR A 67 6.18 -5.84 -6.44
C TYR A 67 6.68 -7.11 -5.74
N LEU A 68 6.81 -7.10 -4.41
CA LEU A 68 7.18 -8.29 -3.65
C LEU A 68 6.14 -9.40 -3.80
N GLY A 69 4.84 -9.09 -3.75
CA GLY A 69 3.76 -10.06 -4.00
C GLY A 69 3.89 -10.74 -5.37
N THR A 70 4.12 -9.95 -6.44
CA THR A 70 4.33 -10.51 -7.79
C THR A 70 5.61 -11.32 -7.90
N ARG A 71 6.68 -10.94 -7.20
CA ARG A 71 7.94 -11.71 -7.16
C ARG A 71 7.77 -13.04 -6.44
N VAL A 72 7.00 -13.07 -5.35
CA VAL A 72 6.66 -14.32 -4.63
C VAL A 72 5.88 -15.28 -5.54
N LEU A 73 4.92 -14.77 -6.33
CA LEU A 73 4.17 -15.58 -7.31
C LEU A 73 5.03 -16.09 -8.46
N LYS A 74 5.96 -15.29 -8.99
CA LYS A 74 6.89 -15.70 -10.06
C LYS A 74 7.83 -16.84 -9.64
N GLY A 75 7.93 -17.16 -8.35
CA GLY A 75 8.65 -18.32 -7.83
C GLY A 75 7.87 -19.64 -7.89
N LEU A 76 6.58 -19.61 -8.25
CA LEU A 76 5.80 -20.82 -8.50
C LEU A 76 6.27 -21.47 -9.81
N ARG A 77 6.75 -22.72 -9.72
CA ARG A 77 7.00 -23.61 -10.86
C ARG A 77 5.93 -24.69 -10.91
#